data_AF-A0A1D6NZW7-F1
#
_entry.id   AF-A0A1D6NZW7-F1
#
_cell.length_a   1.000
_cell.length_b   1.000
_cell.length_c   1.000
_cell.angle_alpha   90.00
_cell.angle_beta   90.00
_cell.angle_gamma   90.00
#
_symmetry.space_group_name_H-M   'P 1'
#
loop_
_entity.id
_entity.type
_entity.pdbx_description
1 polymer ?
#
loop_
_entity_poly.entity_id
_entity_poly.type
_entity_poly.pdbx_seq_one_letter_code
_entity_poly.pdbx_strand_id
1 'polypeptide(L)'
;MLLLVVAALIIEKDVSSSDFCTRKEFARWFVKLCSKFERKKMQRIVPNKLTSGTVQCAFDDVNIDHPDFLYIQSLGESGIISSKLSNSLETLTTGSPSQGNSLFLPDSYLSRFDLVNWKVLVEHPCALEIDQKMLSQNVCILDLRACPDVSPSMLIELMAGENSIISRVFGNTRRLQPHKPVTKAQAAAALTSGRMKEAIQEELNRLEADNQARLSVIAEITEELINRGDIQQQWEEKMKTEQERALEVDNNLQHVLDELANERADREEELAVLLKERAALERKNQELINLRLEVDGMYDRLATENEEVMADQQTLENQLSDMTSKHQAVNEAKSYLEAEKEALTMLRTWVEDEAAHVHERAETLEKALRRWRIPED
;
A
#
# COMPACT_ATOMS: atom_id res chain seq x y z
N MET A 1 -20.79 -17.86 -37.77
CA MET A 1 -20.08 -18.08 -39.05
C MET A 1 -19.83 -16.76 -39.78
N LEU A 2 -20.85 -15.99 -40.20
CA LEU A 2 -20.69 -14.69 -40.89
C LEU A 2 -19.78 -13.67 -40.19
N LEU A 3 -19.86 -13.52 -38.87
CA LEU A 3 -18.96 -12.61 -38.14
C LEU A 3 -17.51 -13.11 -38.07
N LEU A 4 -17.29 -14.41 -37.95
CA LEU A 4 -15.94 -15.01 -38.03
C LEU A 4 -15.35 -14.83 -39.44
N VAL A 5 -16.20 -14.91 -40.47
CA VAL A 5 -15.86 -14.67 -41.87
C VAL A 5 -15.48 -13.20 -42.11
N VAL A 6 -16.26 -12.25 -41.58
CA VAL A 6 -15.92 -10.83 -41.68
C VAL A 6 -14.73 -10.48 -40.78
N ALA A 7 -14.51 -11.16 -39.65
CA ALA A 7 -13.31 -11.04 -38.81
C ALA A 7 -12.04 -11.54 -39.49
N ALA A 8 -12.12 -12.63 -40.26
CA ALA A 8 -10.99 -13.07 -41.07
C ALA A 8 -10.62 -12.05 -42.17
N LEU A 9 -11.59 -11.29 -42.66
CA LEU A 9 -11.40 -10.37 -43.79
C LEU A 9 -11.13 -8.91 -43.38
N ILE A 10 -11.80 -8.38 -42.34
CA ILE A 10 -11.92 -6.94 -42.05
C ILE A 10 -12.09 -6.60 -40.55
N ILE A 11 -12.84 -7.39 -39.77
CA ILE A 11 -13.14 -7.13 -38.35
C ILE A 11 -11.94 -7.53 -37.46
N GLU A 12 -11.63 -6.72 -36.44
CA GLU A 12 -10.61 -7.01 -35.43
C GLU A 12 -10.95 -8.30 -34.65
N LYS A 13 -9.94 -9.09 -34.25
CA LYS A 13 -10.09 -10.50 -33.83
C LYS A 13 -11.00 -10.78 -32.61
N ASP A 14 -11.48 -9.77 -31.89
CA ASP A 14 -12.21 -9.92 -30.62
C ASP A 14 -13.54 -9.15 -30.56
N VAL A 15 -14.33 -9.17 -31.65
CA VAL A 15 -15.62 -8.46 -31.69
C VAL A 15 -16.79 -9.35 -31.25
N SER A 16 -17.44 -8.95 -30.15
CA SER A 16 -18.71 -9.54 -29.70
C SER A 16 -19.82 -9.34 -30.75
N SER A 17 -20.46 -10.45 -31.10
CA SER A 17 -21.47 -10.52 -32.17
C SER A 17 -22.78 -9.79 -31.88
N SER A 18 -23.16 -9.73 -30.60
CA SER A 18 -24.43 -9.20 -30.12
C SER A 18 -24.40 -7.69 -29.90
N ASP A 19 -23.21 -7.10 -29.85
CA ASP A 19 -23.03 -5.69 -29.53
C ASP A 19 -23.58 -4.80 -30.65
N PHE A 20 -23.99 -3.58 -30.31
CA PHE A 20 -24.41 -2.61 -31.29
C PHE A 20 -23.20 -2.05 -32.05
N CYS A 21 -23.38 -1.86 -33.35
CA CYS A 21 -22.37 -1.31 -34.23
C CYS A 21 -22.44 0.23 -34.19
N THR A 22 -21.31 0.88 -33.96
CA THR A 22 -21.20 2.34 -34.05
C THR A 22 -21.03 2.79 -35.51
N ARG A 23 -21.37 4.04 -35.80
CA ARG A 23 -21.22 4.62 -37.15
C ARG A 23 -19.77 4.59 -37.62
N LYS A 24 -18.79 4.87 -36.74
CA LYS A 24 -17.36 4.81 -37.09
C LYS A 24 -16.87 3.40 -37.42
N GLU A 25 -17.30 2.38 -36.65
CA GLU A 25 -16.95 0.99 -36.91
C GLU A 25 -17.51 0.53 -38.27
N PHE A 26 -18.78 0.83 -38.53
CA PHE A 26 -19.39 0.49 -39.81
C PHE A 26 -18.72 1.19 -40.98
N ALA A 27 -18.42 2.49 -40.85
CA ALA A 27 -17.70 3.24 -41.88
C ALA A 27 -16.33 2.63 -42.20
N ARG A 28 -15.55 2.30 -41.15
CA ARG A 28 -14.26 1.61 -41.29
C ARG A 28 -14.42 0.29 -42.05
N TRP A 29 -15.35 -0.56 -41.65
CA TRP A 29 -15.54 -1.87 -42.29
C TRP A 29 -16.05 -1.74 -43.72
N PHE A 30 -16.98 -0.82 -43.95
CA PHE A 30 -17.61 -0.62 -45.25
C PHE A 30 -16.61 -0.12 -46.29
N VAL A 31 -15.83 0.92 -45.97
CA VAL A 31 -14.82 1.46 -46.91
C VAL A 31 -13.71 0.44 -47.17
N LYS A 32 -13.23 -0.26 -46.13
CA LYS A 32 -12.24 -1.34 -46.32
C LYS A 32 -12.75 -2.43 -47.27
N LEU A 33 -14.00 -2.83 -47.12
CA LEU A 33 -14.63 -3.83 -47.99
C LEU A 33 -14.75 -3.32 -49.42
N CYS A 34 -15.36 -2.15 -49.60
CA CYS A 34 -15.57 -1.55 -50.93
C CYS A 34 -14.23 -1.34 -51.65
N SER A 35 -13.21 -0.84 -50.96
CA SER A 35 -11.88 -0.62 -51.54
C SER A 35 -11.24 -1.92 -52.05
N LYS A 36 -11.46 -3.04 -51.36
CA LYS A 36 -10.82 -4.33 -51.66
C LYS A 36 -11.61 -5.16 -52.69
N PHE A 37 -12.94 -5.13 -52.62
CA PHE A 37 -13.80 -6.08 -53.35
C PHE A 37 -14.67 -5.46 -54.45
N GLU A 38 -14.81 -4.13 -54.50
CA GLU A 38 -15.61 -3.51 -55.57
C GLU A 38 -14.86 -3.60 -56.91
N ARG A 39 -15.47 -4.32 -57.85
CA ARG A 39 -14.92 -4.59 -59.19
C ARG A 39 -15.07 -3.37 -60.10
N LYS A 40 -16.13 -2.58 -59.94
CA LYS A 40 -16.38 -1.39 -60.75
C LYS A 40 -15.58 -0.20 -60.20
N LYS A 41 -14.56 0.25 -60.95
CA LYS A 41 -13.71 1.39 -60.56
C LYS A 41 -14.51 2.66 -60.23
N MET A 42 -15.59 2.92 -60.95
CA MET A 42 -16.45 4.11 -60.75
C MET A 42 -17.28 4.07 -59.45
N GLN A 43 -17.36 2.92 -58.78
CA GLN A 43 -18.17 2.73 -57.57
C GLN A 43 -17.28 2.32 -56.38
N ARG A 44 -15.97 2.27 -56.59
CA ARG A 44 -14.99 1.92 -55.57
C ARG A 44 -14.69 3.14 -54.72
N ILE A 45 -14.95 3.02 -53.42
CA ILE A 45 -14.54 4.01 -52.43
C ILE A 45 -13.11 3.69 -52.03
N VAL A 46 -12.18 4.56 -52.38
CA VAL A 46 -10.77 4.40 -52.04
C VAL A 46 -10.43 5.36 -50.91
N PRO A 47 -9.93 4.87 -49.77
CA PRO A 47 -9.38 5.73 -48.73
C PRO A 47 -8.11 6.39 -49.26
N ASN A 48 -8.22 7.62 -49.74
CA ASN A 48 -7.09 8.38 -50.27
C ASN A 48 -6.23 8.92 -49.12
N LYS A 49 -4.95 8.54 -49.12
CA LYS A 49 -3.96 9.15 -48.20
C LYS A 49 -3.92 10.65 -48.47
N LEU A 50 -3.96 11.47 -47.41
CA LEU A 50 -3.94 12.92 -47.51
C LEU A 50 -2.80 13.36 -48.45
N THR A 51 -3.13 13.89 -49.61
CA THR A 51 -2.17 14.60 -50.47
C THR A 51 -1.91 15.99 -49.87
N SER A 52 -0.71 16.55 -50.10
CA SER A 52 -0.19 17.79 -49.46
C SER A 52 -0.96 19.10 -49.76
N GLY A 53 -2.28 19.11 -49.60
CA GLY A 53 -3.14 20.29 -49.64
C GLY A 53 -3.92 20.46 -48.32
N THR A 54 -4.55 21.62 -48.16
CA THR A 54 -5.49 21.88 -47.05
C THR A 54 -6.70 20.95 -47.22
N VAL A 55 -6.77 19.88 -46.44
CA VAL A 55 -7.88 18.93 -46.47
C VAL A 55 -9.08 19.55 -45.75
N GLN A 56 -10.17 19.77 -46.49
CA GLN A 56 -11.43 20.20 -45.92
C GLN A 56 -12.15 19.01 -45.29
N CYS A 57 -12.32 19.02 -43.96
CA CYS A 57 -13.08 17.99 -43.26
C CYS A 57 -14.54 17.95 -43.74
N ALA A 58 -15.03 16.76 -44.06
CA ALA A 58 -16.40 16.55 -44.50
C ALA A 58 -17.43 16.85 -43.38
N PHE A 59 -17.02 16.66 -42.11
CA PHE A 59 -17.87 16.80 -40.93
C PHE A 59 -17.22 17.70 -39.87
N ASP A 60 -18.05 18.37 -39.07
CA ASP A 60 -17.64 19.28 -37.98
C ASP A 60 -17.01 18.55 -36.78
N ASP A 61 -17.46 17.33 -36.51
CA ASP A 61 -17.18 16.57 -35.30
C ASP A 61 -16.10 15.49 -35.48
N VAL A 62 -15.47 15.43 -36.65
CA VAL A 62 -14.40 14.47 -36.96
C VAL A 62 -13.18 15.21 -37.49
N ASN A 63 -12.08 15.16 -36.71
CA ASN A 63 -10.80 15.78 -37.06
C ASN A 63 -9.84 14.78 -37.73
N ILE A 64 -8.74 15.31 -38.28
CA ILE A 64 -7.70 14.52 -38.97
C ILE A 64 -7.06 13.47 -38.05
N ASP A 65 -6.97 13.76 -36.75
CA ASP A 65 -6.34 12.88 -35.75
C ASP A 65 -7.22 11.70 -35.34
N HIS A 66 -8.50 11.67 -35.73
CA HIS A 66 -9.39 10.57 -35.40
C HIS A 66 -8.89 9.27 -36.08
N PRO A 67 -8.82 8.12 -35.38
CA PRO A 67 -8.25 6.88 -35.94
C PRO A 67 -9.00 6.38 -37.19
N ASP A 68 -10.31 6.65 -37.26
CA ASP A 68 -11.16 6.33 -38.41
C ASP A 68 -11.36 7.49 -39.40
N PHE A 69 -10.64 8.62 -39.23
CA PHE A 69 -10.83 9.83 -40.04
C PHE A 69 -10.85 9.52 -41.53
N LEU A 70 -9.86 8.78 -42.01
CA LEU A 70 -9.71 8.47 -43.43
C LEU A 70 -10.94 7.75 -44.01
N TYR A 71 -11.53 6.82 -43.27
CA TYR A 71 -12.70 6.07 -43.73
C TYR A 71 -13.96 6.94 -43.70
N ILE A 72 -14.15 7.73 -42.64
CA ILE A 72 -15.28 8.64 -42.50
C ILE A 72 -15.24 9.73 -43.56
N GLN A 73 -14.08 10.34 -43.76
CA GLN A 73 -13.84 11.36 -44.79
C GLN A 73 -14.15 10.82 -46.18
N SER A 74 -13.69 9.60 -46.50
CA SER A 74 -13.95 8.97 -47.81
C SER A 74 -15.44 8.77 -48.09
N LEU A 75 -16.24 8.45 -47.07
CA LEU A 75 -17.70 8.35 -47.22
C LEU A 75 -18.34 9.71 -47.49
N GLY A 76 -17.91 10.75 -46.77
CA GLY A 76 -18.37 12.12 -46.98
C GLY A 76 -18.03 12.68 -48.37
N GLU A 77 -16.81 12.42 -48.86
CA GLU A 77 -16.34 12.82 -50.19
C GLU A 77 -17.03 12.06 -51.33
N SER A 78 -17.38 10.80 -51.09
CA SER A 78 -18.10 9.96 -52.07
C SER A 78 -19.59 10.33 -52.24
N GLY A 79 -20.12 11.24 -51.43
CA GLY A 79 -21.52 11.66 -51.46
C GLY A 79 -22.51 10.62 -50.89
N ILE A 80 -22.04 9.53 -50.30
CA ILE A 80 -22.89 8.51 -49.65
C ILE A 80 -23.55 9.08 -48.39
N ILE A 81 -22.84 9.97 -47.71
CA ILE A 81 -23.32 10.65 -46.50
C ILE A 81 -23.29 12.14 -46.79
N SER A 82 -24.42 12.81 -46.58
CA SER A 82 -24.52 14.26 -46.69
C SER A 82 -23.49 14.93 -45.78
N SER A 83 -22.63 15.75 -46.39
CA SER A 83 -21.51 16.40 -45.74
C SER A 83 -21.43 17.86 -46.19
N LYS A 84 -20.58 18.68 -45.56
CA LYS A 84 -20.37 20.08 -45.98
C LYS A 84 -19.91 20.20 -47.43
N LEU A 85 -19.27 19.16 -47.95
CA LEU A 85 -18.77 19.11 -49.31
C LEU A 85 -19.92 19.08 -50.32
N SER A 86 -21.07 18.51 -49.95
CA SER A 86 -22.27 18.40 -50.79
C SER A 86 -22.91 19.76 -51.08
N ASN A 87 -22.92 20.69 -50.11
CA ASN A 87 -23.58 22.00 -50.23
C ASN A 87 -22.70 23.06 -50.94
N SER A 88 -21.45 22.74 -51.25
CA SER A 88 -20.53 23.68 -51.92
C SER A 88 -20.89 23.94 -53.38
N LEU A 89 -21.67 23.04 -54.01
CA LEU A 89 -22.10 23.20 -55.41
C LEU A 89 -23.37 24.06 -55.55
N GLU A 90 -24.31 23.97 -54.60
CA GLU A 90 -25.56 24.77 -54.61
C GLU A 90 -25.36 26.23 -54.20
N THR A 91 -24.30 26.52 -53.47
CA THR A 91 -23.95 27.89 -53.05
C THR A 91 -23.45 28.79 -54.20
N LEU A 92 -23.23 28.23 -55.39
CA LEU A 92 -22.95 29.01 -56.61
C LEU A 92 -24.21 29.53 -57.31
N THR A 93 -25.41 29.05 -56.98
CA THR A 93 -26.64 29.39 -57.72
C THR A 93 -27.74 30.04 -56.89
N THR A 94 -27.73 29.92 -55.55
CA THR A 94 -28.80 30.48 -54.71
C THR A 94 -28.24 30.96 -53.37
N GLY A 95 -28.25 32.29 -53.16
CA GLY A 95 -27.59 32.99 -52.06
C GLY A 95 -28.26 32.88 -50.69
N SER A 96 -28.47 31.67 -50.18
CA SER A 96 -28.80 31.48 -48.76
C SER A 96 -28.18 30.18 -48.24
N PRO A 97 -27.11 30.24 -47.42
CA PRO A 97 -26.57 29.06 -46.79
C PRO A 97 -27.50 28.67 -45.63
N SER A 98 -28.22 27.56 -45.75
CA SER A 98 -28.70 26.85 -44.56
C SER A 98 -27.46 26.27 -43.88
N GLN A 99 -26.84 27.09 -43.04
CA GLN A 99 -25.60 26.78 -42.32
C GLN A 99 -25.91 25.84 -41.15
N GLY A 100 -26.39 24.63 -41.48
CA GLY A 100 -26.54 23.54 -40.53
C GLY A 100 -25.19 22.86 -40.31
N ASN A 101 -24.82 22.64 -39.06
CA ASN A 101 -23.64 21.86 -38.70
C ASN A 101 -23.77 20.45 -39.30
N SER A 102 -22.76 20.00 -40.05
CA SER A 102 -22.74 18.66 -40.64
C SER A 102 -22.03 17.72 -39.69
N LEU A 103 -22.80 17.00 -38.88
CA LEU A 103 -22.28 16.09 -37.86
C LEU A 103 -22.35 14.63 -38.33
N PHE A 104 -21.26 13.88 -38.18
CA PHE A 104 -21.20 12.45 -38.49
C PHE A 104 -21.65 11.57 -37.32
N LEU A 105 -21.40 12.01 -36.08
CA LEU A 105 -21.67 11.33 -34.82
C LEU A 105 -20.98 9.95 -34.72
N PRO A 106 -19.62 9.90 -34.70
CA PRO A 106 -18.85 8.67 -34.84
C PRO A 106 -19.17 7.60 -33.79
N ASP A 107 -19.43 8.01 -32.55
CA ASP A 107 -19.73 7.11 -31.42
C ASP A 107 -21.19 6.72 -31.29
N SER A 108 -22.08 7.32 -32.09
CA SER A 108 -23.49 6.95 -32.07
C SER A 108 -23.73 5.59 -32.76
N TYR A 109 -24.77 4.89 -32.32
CA TYR A 109 -25.13 3.61 -32.92
C TYR A 109 -25.68 3.79 -34.34
N LEU A 110 -25.24 2.91 -35.23
CA LEU A 110 -25.72 2.87 -36.61
C LEU A 110 -27.20 2.50 -36.65
N SER A 111 -28.02 3.33 -37.29
CA SER A 111 -29.43 3.05 -37.48
C SER A 111 -29.66 2.08 -38.64
N ARG A 112 -30.78 1.36 -38.61
CA ARG A 112 -31.19 0.49 -39.74
C ARG A 112 -31.36 1.28 -41.04
N PHE A 113 -31.85 2.51 -40.93
CA PHE A 113 -31.96 3.42 -42.06
C PHE A 113 -30.59 3.73 -42.66
N ASP A 114 -29.64 4.20 -41.84
CA ASP A 114 -28.30 4.58 -42.31
C ASP A 114 -27.59 3.41 -42.98
N LEU A 115 -27.65 2.22 -42.37
CA LEU A 115 -27.07 1.01 -42.95
C LEU A 115 -27.60 0.71 -44.34
N VAL A 116 -28.93 0.72 -44.50
CA VAL A 116 -29.57 0.41 -45.78
C VAL A 116 -29.26 1.51 -46.78
N ASN A 117 -29.43 2.77 -46.40
CA ASN A 117 -29.21 3.92 -47.26
C ASN A 117 -27.76 3.96 -47.80
N TRP A 118 -26.77 3.83 -46.92
CA TRP A 118 -25.36 3.89 -47.32
C TRP A 118 -24.97 2.74 -48.24
N LYS A 119 -25.48 1.53 -47.95
CA LYS A 119 -25.21 0.36 -48.77
C LYS A 119 -25.83 0.47 -50.16
N VAL A 120 -27.09 0.92 -50.25
CA VAL A 120 -27.81 1.08 -51.52
C VAL A 120 -27.17 2.12 -52.41
N LEU A 121 -26.72 3.25 -51.86
CA LEU A 121 -26.06 4.30 -52.65
C LEU A 121 -24.80 3.80 -53.38
N VAL A 122 -24.09 2.84 -52.79
CA VAL A 122 -22.93 2.20 -53.43
C VAL A 122 -23.35 1.14 -54.46
N GLU A 123 -24.38 0.36 -54.15
CA GLU A 123 -24.84 -0.73 -55.02
C GLU A 123 -25.62 -0.23 -56.24
N HIS A 124 -26.34 0.88 -56.11
CA HIS A 124 -27.24 1.42 -57.13
C HIS A 124 -27.12 2.96 -57.29
N PRO A 125 -25.96 3.50 -57.74
CA PRO A 125 -25.77 4.95 -57.84
C PRO A 125 -26.73 5.67 -58.80
N CYS A 126 -27.27 4.98 -59.82
CA CYS A 126 -28.13 5.56 -60.85
C CYS A 126 -29.63 5.35 -60.60
N ALA A 127 -30.03 4.76 -59.48
CA ALA A 127 -31.44 4.43 -59.22
C ALA A 127 -32.24 5.57 -58.56
N LEU A 128 -31.62 6.74 -58.34
CA LEU A 128 -32.27 7.92 -57.74
C LEU A 128 -33.18 8.71 -58.71
N GLU A 129 -33.16 8.42 -60.01
CA GLU A 129 -34.01 9.10 -61.01
C GLU A 129 -35.39 8.42 -61.24
N ILE A 130 -35.76 7.45 -60.41
CA ILE A 130 -37.01 6.68 -60.58
C ILE A 130 -38.21 7.50 -60.08
N ASP A 131 -39.28 7.58 -60.89
CA ASP A 131 -40.52 8.30 -60.58
C ASP A 131 -41.14 7.81 -59.25
N GLN A 132 -41.10 8.70 -58.24
CA GLN A 132 -41.57 8.48 -56.88
C GLN A 132 -43.05 8.04 -56.82
N LYS A 133 -43.85 8.38 -57.85
CA LYS A 133 -45.27 8.00 -57.94
C LYS A 133 -45.49 6.53 -58.23
N MET A 134 -44.58 5.86 -58.94
CA MET A 134 -44.64 4.41 -59.18
C MET A 134 -44.19 3.58 -57.97
N LEU A 135 -43.42 4.20 -57.06
CA LEU A 135 -42.76 3.53 -55.94
C LEU A 135 -43.64 3.38 -54.68
N SER A 136 -44.58 4.30 -54.46
CA SER A 136 -45.41 4.34 -53.25
C SER A 136 -46.51 3.25 -53.19
N GLN A 137 -46.87 2.65 -54.32
CA GLN A 137 -47.97 1.67 -54.39
C GLN A 137 -47.60 0.25 -53.91
N ASN A 138 -46.31 -0.10 -53.82
CA ASN A 138 -45.84 -1.46 -53.52
C ASN A 138 -45.16 -1.63 -52.15
N VAL A 139 -45.35 -0.68 -51.21
CA VAL A 139 -44.69 -0.74 -49.90
C VAL A 139 -45.38 -1.74 -48.96
N CYS A 140 -44.69 -2.84 -48.66
CA CYS A 140 -45.13 -3.93 -47.76
C CYS A 140 -44.76 -3.74 -46.27
N ILE A 141 -43.96 -2.72 -45.93
CA ILE A 141 -43.54 -2.44 -44.55
C ILE A 141 -44.42 -1.33 -43.94
N LEU A 142 -45.04 -1.62 -42.80
CA LEU A 142 -46.11 -0.82 -42.20
C LEU A 142 -45.69 0.58 -41.74
N ASP A 143 -44.48 0.71 -41.20
CA ASP A 143 -43.96 1.97 -40.65
C ASP A 143 -43.41 2.93 -41.71
N LEU A 144 -42.94 2.41 -42.85
CA LEU A 144 -42.54 3.24 -44.00
C LEU A 144 -43.74 3.80 -44.77
N ARG A 145 -44.87 3.08 -44.79
CA ARG A 145 -46.13 3.58 -45.40
C ARG A 145 -46.70 4.80 -44.67
N ALA A 146 -46.42 4.92 -43.36
CA ALA A 146 -46.90 6.02 -42.52
C ALA A 146 -46.02 7.29 -42.60
N CYS A 147 -44.90 7.24 -43.31
CA CYS A 147 -43.94 8.34 -43.41
C CYS A 147 -44.02 9.00 -44.80
N PRO A 148 -44.29 10.31 -44.91
CA PRO A 148 -44.41 10.98 -46.22
C PRO A 148 -43.07 11.16 -46.94
N ASP A 149 -41.94 11.10 -46.23
CA ASP A 149 -40.60 11.40 -46.74
C ASP A 149 -39.68 10.17 -46.79
N VAL A 150 -40.10 9.11 -47.50
CA VAL A 150 -39.26 7.90 -47.66
C VAL A 150 -38.14 8.15 -48.67
N SER A 151 -36.88 7.96 -48.25
CA SER A 151 -35.71 8.08 -49.13
C SER A 151 -35.81 7.15 -50.36
N PRO A 152 -35.43 7.62 -51.56
CA PRO A 152 -35.39 6.79 -52.78
C PRO A 152 -34.62 5.47 -52.60
N SER A 153 -33.53 5.47 -51.82
CA SER A 153 -32.73 4.29 -51.51
C SER A 153 -33.54 3.20 -50.79
N MET A 154 -34.44 3.60 -49.89
CA MET A 154 -35.30 2.66 -49.17
C MET A 154 -36.39 2.07 -50.09
N LEU A 155 -36.88 2.84 -51.06
CA LEU A 155 -37.87 2.38 -52.03
C LEU A 155 -37.29 1.32 -52.98
N ILE A 156 -36.06 1.50 -53.44
CA ILE A 156 -35.35 0.52 -54.28
C ILE A 156 -35.22 -0.82 -53.55
N GLU A 157 -34.88 -0.79 -52.27
CA GLU A 157 -34.75 -2.00 -51.45
C GLU A 157 -36.08 -2.71 -51.22
N LEU A 158 -37.17 -1.97 -51.09
CA LEU A 158 -38.50 -2.55 -50.99
C LEU A 158 -38.92 -3.27 -52.28
N MET A 159 -38.49 -2.77 -53.44
CA MET A 159 -38.75 -3.41 -54.73
C MET A 159 -37.85 -4.62 -55.00
N ALA A 160 -36.66 -4.68 -54.40
CA ALA A 160 -35.72 -5.78 -54.57
C ALA A 160 -36.21 -7.11 -53.96
N GLY A 161 -37.29 -7.10 -53.18
CA GLY A 161 -37.97 -8.29 -52.66
C GLY A 161 -37.04 -9.17 -51.82
N GLU A 162 -36.96 -10.46 -52.14
CA GLU A 162 -36.09 -11.42 -51.43
C GLU A 162 -34.59 -11.13 -51.57
N ASN A 163 -34.20 -10.39 -52.62
CA ASN A 163 -32.81 -10.01 -52.85
C ASN A 163 -32.40 -8.72 -52.13
N SER A 164 -33.33 -8.06 -51.44
CA SER A 164 -33.06 -6.87 -50.64
C SER A 164 -32.10 -7.14 -49.48
N ILE A 165 -31.29 -6.14 -49.15
CA ILE A 165 -30.48 -6.07 -47.93
C ILE A 165 -31.41 -6.21 -46.71
N ILE A 166 -32.59 -5.59 -46.76
CA ILE A 166 -33.56 -5.66 -45.65
C ILE A 166 -33.98 -7.11 -45.37
N SER A 167 -34.39 -7.85 -46.40
CA SER A 167 -34.79 -9.25 -46.26
C SER A 167 -33.64 -10.14 -45.79
N ARG A 168 -32.42 -9.90 -46.31
CA ARG A 168 -31.24 -10.71 -45.97
C ARG A 168 -30.69 -10.46 -44.57
N VAL A 169 -30.75 -9.22 -44.08
CA VAL A 169 -30.16 -8.82 -42.80
C VAL A 169 -31.16 -8.91 -41.66
N PHE A 170 -32.41 -8.51 -41.90
CA PHE A 170 -33.45 -8.42 -40.87
C PHE A 170 -34.54 -9.50 -41.03
N GLY A 171 -34.46 -10.34 -42.07
CA GLY A 171 -35.47 -11.38 -42.34
C GLY A 171 -36.80 -10.81 -42.80
N ASN A 172 -37.86 -11.64 -42.75
CA ASN A 172 -39.21 -11.24 -43.11
C ASN A 172 -39.82 -10.31 -42.05
N THR A 173 -39.48 -9.02 -42.15
CA THR A 173 -39.89 -8.00 -41.20
C THR A 173 -41.01 -7.13 -41.78
N ARG A 174 -42.18 -7.12 -41.12
CA ARG A 174 -43.32 -6.25 -41.49
C ARG A 174 -43.22 -4.82 -40.93
N ARG A 175 -42.25 -4.54 -40.03
CA ARG A 175 -41.97 -3.23 -39.40
C ARG A 175 -40.45 -3.03 -39.24
N LEU A 176 -39.86 -2.13 -40.04
CA LEU A 176 -38.41 -2.01 -40.11
C LEU A 176 -37.79 -1.30 -38.89
N GLN A 177 -38.51 -0.37 -38.29
CA GLN A 177 -38.05 0.56 -37.24
C GLN A 177 -36.76 1.28 -37.66
N PRO A 178 -36.83 2.27 -38.58
CA PRO A 178 -35.67 2.87 -39.24
C PRO A 178 -34.59 3.40 -38.27
N HIS A 179 -35.00 3.93 -37.11
CA HIS A 179 -34.10 4.49 -36.10
C HIS A 179 -33.51 3.47 -35.11
N LYS A 180 -33.90 2.19 -35.19
CA LYS A 180 -33.39 1.16 -34.26
C LYS A 180 -31.91 0.91 -34.53
N PRO A 181 -31.07 0.74 -33.50
CA PRO A 181 -29.66 0.41 -33.68
C PRO A 181 -29.47 -0.97 -34.29
N VAL A 182 -28.37 -1.12 -35.04
CA VAL A 182 -27.98 -2.37 -35.70
C VAL A 182 -26.91 -3.09 -34.90
N THR A 183 -26.99 -4.42 -34.81
CA THR A 183 -25.93 -5.24 -34.19
C THR A 183 -24.75 -5.44 -35.14
N LYS A 184 -23.55 -5.69 -34.60
CA LYS A 184 -22.35 -5.99 -35.40
C LYS A 184 -22.56 -7.19 -36.32
N ALA A 185 -23.32 -8.20 -35.88
CA ALA A 185 -23.74 -9.32 -36.73
C ALA A 185 -24.58 -8.89 -37.95
N GLN A 186 -25.57 -8.03 -37.74
CA GLN A 186 -26.42 -7.50 -38.81
C GLN A 186 -25.63 -6.61 -39.77
N ALA A 187 -24.75 -5.75 -39.24
CA ALA A 187 -23.83 -4.94 -40.02
C ALA A 187 -22.92 -5.81 -40.91
N ALA A 188 -22.31 -6.86 -40.35
CA ALA A 188 -21.50 -7.82 -41.10
C ALA A 188 -22.30 -8.57 -42.19
N ALA A 189 -23.53 -8.99 -41.88
CA ALA A 189 -24.43 -9.61 -42.84
C ALA A 189 -24.77 -8.67 -44.00
N ALA A 190 -25.01 -7.39 -43.72
CA ALA A 190 -25.26 -6.38 -44.74
C ALA A 190 -24.05 -6.22 -45.67
N LEU A 191 -22.85 -6.07 -45.09
CA LEU A 191 -21.60 -5.87 -45.81
C LEU A 191 -21.26 -7.03 -46.76
N THR A 192 -21.42 -8.27 -46.30
CA THR A 192 -21.16 -9.48 -47.09
C THR A 192 -22.23 -9.82 -48.13
N SER A 193 -23.33 -9.06 -48.14
CA SER A 193 -24.42 -9.24 -49.07
C SER A 193 -24.36 -8.28 -50.27
N GLY A 194 -25.15 -8.59 -51.29
CA GLY A 194 -25.27 -7.78 -52.50
C GLY A 194 -24.17 -8.09 -53.52
N ARG A 195 -23.68 -7.10 -54.26
CA ARG A 195 -22.87 -7.31 -55.47
C ARG A 195 -21.43 -7.79 -55.23
N MET A 196 -20.92 -7.56 -54.03
CA MET A 196 -19.57 -8.00 -53.64
C MET A 196 -19.56 -9.43 -53.10
N LYS A 197 -20.73 -10.06 -52.92
CA LYS A 197 -20.89 -11.38 -52.29
C LYS A 197 -20.00 -12.44 -52.93
N GLU A 198 -19.99 -12.57 -54.26
CA GLU A 198 -19.23 -13.61 -54.95
C GLU A 198 -17.72 -13.40 -54.80
N ALA A 199 -17.26 -12.15 -54.87
CA ALA A 199 -15.83 -11.82 -54.69
C ALA A 199 -15.36 -12.07 -53.26
N ILE A 200 -16.22 -11.78 -52.27
CA ILE A 200 -15.97 -12.07 -50.86
C ILE A 200 -15.90 -13.58 -50.63
N GLN A 201 -16.82 -14.35 -51.24
CA GLN A 201 -16.85 -15.80 -51.10
C GLN A 201 -15.61 -16.47 -51.70
N GLU A 202 -15.13 -16.00 -52.85
CA GLU A 202 -13.92 -16.55 -53.48
C GLU A 202 -12.68 -16.32 -52.62
N GLU A 203 -12.51 -15.10 -52.10
CA GLU A 203 -11.40 -14.79 -51.20
C GLU A 203 -11.49 -15.56 -49.88
N LEU A 204 -12.70 -15.86 -49.41
CA LEU A 204 -12.90 -16.70 -48.23
C LEU A 204 -12.43 -18.14 -48.49
N ASN A 205 -12.86 -18.73 -49.62
CA ASN A 205 -12.44 -20.08 -50.00
C ASN A 205 -10.92 -20.17 -50.16
N ARG A 206 -10.29 -19.13 -50.74
CA ARG A 206 -8.83 -19.02 -50.88
C ARG A 206 -8.12 -18.97 -49.52
N LEU A 207 -8.61 -18.17 -48.58
CA LEU A 207 -8.04 -18.07 -47.23
C LEU A 207 -8.24 -19.37 -46.44
N GLU A 208 -9.38 -20.03 -46.60
CA GLU A 208 -9.64 -21.32 -45.96
C GLU A 208 -8.68 -22.39 -46.48
N ALA A 209 -8.43 -22.43 -47.79
CA ALA A 209 -7.44 -23.33 -48.39
C ALA A 209 -6.01 -23.04 -47.89
N ASP A 210 -5.59 -21.76 -47.81
CA ASP A 210 -4.27 -21.39 -47.27
C ASP A 210 -4.14 -21.80 -45.79
N ASN A 211 -5.19 -21.60 -44.99
CA ASN A 211 -5.19 -21.99 -43.59
C ASN A 211 -5.11 -23.51 -43.43
N GLN A 212 -5.86 -24.27 -44.22
CA GLN A 212 -5.78 -25.74 -44.23
C GLN A 212 -4.37 -26.21 -44.64
N ALA A 213 -3.77 -25.61 -45.67
CA ALA A 213 -2.40 -25.93 -46.08
C ALA A 213 -1.38 -25.66 -44.96
N ARG A 214 -1.48 -24.52 -44.25
CA ARG A 214 -0.62 -24.22 -43.10
C ARG A 214 -0.78 -25.23 -41.97
N LEU A 215 -2.02 -25.62 -41.66
CA LEU A 215 -2.29 -26.62 -40.63
C LEU A 215 -1.72 -27.98 -41.02
N SER A 216 -1.79 -28.38 -42.29
CA SER A 216 -1.14 -29.59 -42.79
C SER A 216 0.38 -29.55 -42.66
N VAL A 217 1.01 -28.43 -43.02
CA VAL A 217 2.47 -28.25 -42.86
C VAL A 217 2.87 -28.32 -41.38
N ILE A 218 2.11 -27.69 -40.48
CA ILE A 218 2.36 -27.77 -39.04
C ILE A 218 2.21 -29.22 -38.58
N ALA A 219 1.17 -29.93 -39.00
CA ALA A 219 0.96 -31.32 -38.65
C ALA A 219 2.15 -32.19 -39.10
N GLU A 220 2.63 -32.02 -40.33
CA GLU A 220 3.80 -32.72 -40.86
C GLU A 220 5.08 -32.43 -40.07
N ILE A 221 5.36 -31.15 -39.77
CA ILE A 221 6.50 -30.76 -38.93
C ILE A 221 6.39 -31.36 -37.53
N THR A 222 5.20 -31.33 -36.93
CA THR A 222 5.00 -31.93 -35.60
C THR A 222 5.19 -33.43 -35.62
N GLU A 223 4.70 -34.11 -36.66
CA GLU A 223 4.90 -35.56 -36.82
C GLU A 223 6.37 -35.90 -37.05
N GLU A 224 7.09 -35.12 -37.86
CA GLU A 224 8.54 -35.27 -38.06
C GLU A 224 9.30 -35.10 -36.73
N LEU A 225 8.99 -34.06 -35.96
CA LEU A 225 9.62 -33.79 -34.66
C LEU A 225 9.30 -34.89 -33.62
N ILE A 226 8.10 -35.46 -33.67
CA ILE A 226 7.71 -36.61 -32.84
C ILE A 226 8.48 -37.85 -33.28
N ASN A 227 8.53 -38.14 -34.59
CA ASN A 227 9.21 -39.31 -35.16
C ASN A 227 10.72 -39.28 -34.92
N ARG A 228 11.34 -38.09 -34.97
CA ARG A 228 12.76 -37.90 -34.65
C ARG A 228 13.03 -37.99 -33.15
N GLY A 229 12.00 -37.94 -32.30
CA GLY A 229 12.14 -37.94 -30.84
C GLY A 229 12.70 -36.64 -30.27
N ASP A 230 12.91 -35.60 -31.10
CA ASP A 230 13.51 -34.32 -30.69
C ASP A 230 12.71 -33.66 -29.55
N ILE A 231 11.37 -33.73 -29.61
CA ILE A 231 10.50 -33.18 -28.56
C ILE A 231 10.76 -33.91 -27.24
N GLN A 232 10.79 -35.24 -27.26
CA GLN A 232 11.03 -36.04 -26.07
C GLN A 232 12.42 -35.75 -25.49
N GLN A 233 13.45 -35.72 -26.32
CA GLN A 233 14.82 -35.43 -25.90
C GLN A 233 14.94 -34.04 -25.26
N GLN A 234 14.32 -33.00 -25.85
CA GLN A 234 14.30 -31.66 -25.28
C GLN A 234 13.59 -31.60 -23.92
N TRP A 235 12.49 -32.35 -23.76
CA TRP A 235 11.80 -32.43 -22.47
C TRP A 235 12.62 -33.19 -21.43
N GLU A 236 13.26 -34.29 -21.80
CA GLU A 236 14.15 -35.04 -20.91
C GLU A 236 15.35 -34.19 -20.48
N GLU A 237 15.97 -33.45 -21.41
CA GLU A 237 17.06 -32.52 -21.11
C GLU A 237 16.60 -31.42 -20.15
N LYS A 238 15.46 -30.76 -20.43
CA LYS A 238 14.90 -29.76 -19.51
C LYS A 238 14.57 -30.34 -18.15
N MET A 239 13.96 -31.51 -18.10
CA MET A 239 13.66 -32.20 -16.84
C MET A 239 14.93 -32.51 -16.06
N LYS A 240 16.00 -32.95 -16.73
CA LYS A 240 17.29 -33.19 -16.10
C LYS A 240 17.91 -31.89 -15.56
N THR A 241 17.92 -30.81 -16.34
CA THR A 241 18.45 -29.52 -15.88
C THR A 241 17.69 -28.99 -14.67
N GLU A 242 16.38 -29.20 -14.62
CA GLU A 242 15.56 -28.76 -13.48
C GLU A 242 15.75 -29.67 -12.26
N GLN A 243 15.96 -30.97 -12.46
CA GLN A 243 16.35 -31.90 -11.39
C GLN A 243 17.72 -31.52 -10.80
N GLU A 244 18.70 -31.16 -11.63
CA GLU A 244 20.01 -30.69 -11.19
C GLU A 244 19.90 -29.41 -10.34
N ARG A 245 19.07 -28.45 -10.78
CA ARG A 245 18.77 -27.24 -10.00
C ARG A 245 18.08 -27.55 -8.68
N ALA A 246 17.13 -28.48 -8.67
CA ALA A 246 16.45 -28.89 -7.43
C ALA A 246 17.44 -29.51 -6.44
N LEU A 247 18.37 -30.34 -6.91
CA LEU A 247 19.44 -30.91 -6.08
C LEU A 247 20.40 -29.83 -5.55
N GLU A 248 20.77 -28.85 -6.37
CA GLU A 248 21.59 -27.72 -5.93
C GLU A 248 20.91 -26.90 -4.83
N VAL A 249 19.61 -26.61 -5.00
CA VAL A 249 18.81 -25.91 -3.99
C VAL A 249 18.70 -26.72 -2.70
N ASP A 250 18.50 -28.04 -2.78
CA ASP A 250 18.42 -28.92 -1.62
C ASP A 250 19.75 -28.98 -0.86
N ASN A 251 20.88 -29.10 -1.58
CA ASN A 251 22.22 -29.04 -0.98
C ASN A 251 22.47 -27.69 -0.29
N ASN A 252 22.08 -26.59 -0.91
CA ASN A 252 22.20 -25.25 -0.32
C ASN A 252 21.30 -25.10 0.92
N LEU A 253 20.09 -25.65 0.88
CA LEU A 253 19.20 -25.65 2.05
C LEU A 253 19.81 -26.44 3.21
N GLN A 254 20.34 -27.63 2.93
CA GLN A 254 20.99 -28.46 3.95
C GLN A 254 22.19 -27.72 4.57
N HIS A 255 23.02 -27.07 3.75
CA HIS A 255 24.13 -26.25 4.23
C HIS A 255 23.68 -25.13 5.18
N VAL A 256 22.64 -24.39 4.80
CA VAL A 256 22.09 -23.31 5.64
C VAL A 256 21.50 -23.85 6.95
N LEU A 257 20.88 -25.04 6.92
CA LEU A 257 20.38 -25.69 8.13
C LEU A 257 21.52 -26.10 9.07
N ASP A 258 22.62 -26.62 8.53
CA ASP A 258 23.80 -26.99 9.30
C ASP A 258 24.48 -25.74 9.91
N GLU A 259 24.62 -24.66 9.14
CA GLU A 259 25.10 -23.36 9.66
C GLU A 259 24.22 -22.82 10.78
N LEU A 260 22.89 -22.87 10.60
CA LEU A 260 21.94 -22.45 11.62
C LEU A 260 22.04 -23.29 12.90
N ALA A 261 22.28 -24.60 12.76
CA ALA A 261 22.45 -25.49 13.91
C ALA A 261 23.74 -25.16 14.68
N ASN A 262 24.84 -24.92 13.98
CA ASN A 262 26.11 -24.51 14.59
C ASN A 262 25.96 -23.18 15.35
N GLU A 263 25.38 -22.18 14.71
CA GLU A 263 25.15 -20.87 15.31
C GLU A 263 24.21 -20.95 16.53
N ARG A 264 23.22 -21.86 16.52
CA ARG A 264 22.39 -22.13 17.70
C ARG A 264 23.20 -22.72 18.85
N ALA A 265 24.07 -23.68 18.56
CA ALA A 265 24.95 -24.28 19.57
C ALA A 265 25.93 -23.24 20.15
N ASP A 266 26.50 -22.39 19.31
CA ASP A 266 27.38 -21.29 19.75
C ASP A 266 26.64 -20.33 20.69
N ARG A 267 25.41 -19.93 20.34
CA ARG A 267 24.57 -19.11 21.23
C ARG A 267 24.23 -19.80 22.54
N GLU A 268 23.96 -21.11 22.53
CA GLU A 268 23.68 -21.87 23.74
C GLU A 268 24.89 -21.92 24.68
N GLU A 269 26.11 -22.05 24.13
CA GLU A 269 27.34 -22.00 24.91
C GLU A 269 27.60 -20.60 25.48
N GLU A 270 27.41 -19.54 24.68
CA GLU A 270 27.49 -18.16 25.17
C GLU A 270 26.50 -17.89 26.31
N LEU A 271 25.25 -18.34 26.18
CA LEU A 271 24.25 -18.23 27.23
C LEU A 271 24.65 -19.01 28.48
N ALA A 272 25.25 -20.20 28.33
CA ALA A 272 25.74 -20.99 29.46
C ALA A 272 26.87 -20.27 30.22
N VAL A 273 27.78 -19.59 29.50
CA VAL A 273 28.84 -18.75 30.11
C VAL A 273 28.22 -17.58 30.86
N LEU A 274 27.32 -16.82 30.23
CA LEU A 274 26.64 -15.68 30.86
C LEU A 274 25.84 -16.09 32.11
N LEU A 275 25.19 -17.25 32.11
CA LEU A 275 24.48 -17.77 33.28
C LEU A 275 25.43 -18.09 34.44
N LYS A 276 26.63 -18.64 34.16
CA LYS A 276 27.65 -18.87 35.18
C LYS A 276 28.16 -17.56 35.77
N GLU A 277 28.41 -16.55 34.94
CA GLU A 277 28.82 -15.21 35.39
C GLU A 277 27.73 -14.55 36.24
N ARG A 278 26.47 -14.61 35.81
CA ARG A 278 25.32 -14.11 36.58
C ARG A 278 25.24 -14.76 37.95
N ALA A 279 25.35 -16.09 38.02
CA ALA A 279 25.34 -16.82 39.28
C ALA A 279 26.54 -16.46 40.18
N ALA A 280 27.71 -16.15 39.60
CA ALA A 280 28.86 -15.67 40.36
C ALA A 280 28.64 -14.27 40.93
N LEU A 281 28.06 -13.35 40.14
CA LEU A 281 27.68 -12.01 40.59
C LEU A 281 26.60 -12.04 41.66
N GLU A 282 25.58 -12.89 41.53
CA GLU A 282 24.55 -13.09 42.55
C GLU A 282 25.16 -13.54 43.89
N ARG A 283 26.12 -14.47 43.86
CA ARG A 283 26.86 -14.88 45.07
C ARG A 283 27.64 -13.71 45.68
N LYS A 284 28.36 -12.94 44.87
CA LYS A 284 29.10 -11.76 45.33
C LYS A 284 28.18 -10.69 45.92
N ASN A 285 27.02 -10.47 45.32
CA ASN A 285 26.03 -9.55 45.83
C ASN A 285 25.46 -10.03 47.18
N GLN A 286 25.22 -11.34 47.34
CA GLN A 286 24.78 -11.90 48.62
C GLN A 286 25.82 -11.72 49.73
N GLU A 287 27.12 -11.90 49.41
CA GLU A 287 28.21 -11.60 50.34
C GLU A 287 28.21 -10.11 50.75
N LEU A 288 28.04 -9.19 49.80
CA LEU A 288 27.94 -7.75 50.08
C LEU A 288 26.74 -7.39 50.96
N ILE A 289 25.58 -8.01 50.73
CA ILE A 289 24.39 -7.82 51.58
C ILE A 289 24.68 -8.29 53.01
N ASN A 290 25.33 -9.45 53.18
CA ASN A 290 25.68 -9.96 54.51
C ASN A 290 26.68 -9.05 55.24
N LEU A 291 27.72 -8.59 54.55
CA LEU A 291 28.69 -7.64 55.11
C LEU A 291 28.04 -6.32 55.50
N ARG A 292 27.11 -5.82 54.67
CA ARG A 292 26.35 -4.61 55.00
C ARG A 292 25.54 -4.80 56.28
N LEU A 293 24.83 -5.91 56.43
CA LEU A 293 24.08 -6.23 57.65
C LEU A 293 24.99 -6.35 58.88
N GLU A 294 26.19 -6.91 58.73
CA GLU A 294 27.17 -7.00 59.82
C GLU A 294 27.68 -5.63 60.24
N VAL A 295 28.01 -4.76 59.27
CA VAL A 295 28.43 -3.37 59.51
C VAL A 295 27.31 -2.58 60.18
N ASP A 296 26.08 -2.67 59.69
CA ASP A 296 24.91 -2.03 60.31
C ASP A 296 24.75 -2.51 61.77
N GLY A 297 24.90 -3.81 62.03
CA GLY A 297 24.88 -4.35 63.40
C GLY A 297 26.07 -3.93 64.27
N MET A 298 27.25 -3.68 63.69
CA MET A 298 28.39 -3.09 64.41
C MET A 298 28.12 -1.63 64.78
N TYR A 299 27.52 -0.85 63.88
CA TYR A 299 27.11 0.52 64.14
C TYR A 299 26.09 0.59 65.28
N ASP A 300 25.08 -0.29 65.28
CA ASP A 300 24.10 -0.35 66.36
C ASP A 300 24.75 -0.67 67.72
N ARG A 301 25.67 -1.64 67.76
CA ARG A 301 26.41 -1.97 69.00
C ARG A 301 27.28 -0.82 69.48
N LEU A 302 27.99 -0.16 68.57
CA LEU A 302 28.81 1.00 68.89
C LEU A 302 27.95 2.16 69.42
N ALA A 303 26.76 2.37 68.86
CA ALA A 303 25.81 3.36 69.36
C ALA A 303 25.39 3.03 70.80
N THR A 304 25.06 1.77 71.11
CA THR A 304 24.72 1.35 72.48
C THR A 304 25.89 1.47 73.46
N GLU A 305 27.10 1.08 73.06
CA GLU A 305 28.29 1.19 73.91
C GLU A 305 28.63 2.67 74.15
N ASN A 306 28.47 3.53 73.14
CA ASN A 306 28.65 4.97 73.31
C ASN A 306 27.60 5.56 74.27
N GLU A 307 26.35 5.11 74.21
CA GLU A 307 25.33 5.51 75.20
C GLU A 307 25.70 5.07 76.63
N GLU A 308 26.20 3.84 76.81
CA GLU A 308 26.70 3.33 78.10
C GLU A 308 27.90 4.13 78.61
N VAL A 309 28.90 4.38 77.76
CA VAL A 309 30.08 5.19 78.10
C VAL A 309 29.67 6.61 78.50
N MET A 310 28.72 7.22 77.80
CA MET A 310 28.20 8.54 78.17
C MET A 310 27.49 8.52 79.55
N ALA A 311 26.77 7.44 79.86
CA ALA A 311 26.14 7.26 81.17
C ALA A 311 27.17 7.04 82.30
N ASP A 312 28.22 6.25 82.05
CA ASP A 312 29.33 6.04 82.98
C ASP A 312 30.11 7.33 83.19
N GLN A 313 30.38 8.11 82.14
CA GLN A 313 31.01 9.42 82.24
C GLN A 313 30.19 10.35 83.14
N GLN A 314 28.87 10.41 82.93
CA GLN A 314 27.97 11.21 83.78
C GLN A 314 28.02 10.75 85.24
N THR A 315 28.10 9.44 85.48
CA THR A 315 28.20 8.87 86.82
C THR A 315 29.52 9.23 87.50
N LEU A 316 30.64 9.15 86.77
CA LEU A 316 31.95 9.56 87.26
C LEU A 316 32.01 11.05 87.57
N GLU A 317 31.42 11.91 86.72
CA GLU A 317 31.31 13.35 86.99
C GLU A 317 30.52 13.62 88.29
N ASN A 318 29.41 12.89 88.50
CA ASN A 318 28.65 12.98 89.74
C ASN A 318 29.49 12.53 90.96
N GLN A 319 30.21 11.42 90.87
CA GLN A 319 31.09 10.94 91.95
C GLN A 319 32.25 11.89 92.22
N LEU A 320 32.84 12.48 91.19
CA LEU A 320 33.89 13.48 91.33
C LEU A 320 33.36 14.72 92.05
N SER A 321 32.14 15.16 91.71
CA SER A 321 31.49 16.29 92.38
C SER A 321 31.24 15.98 93.87
N ASP A 322 30.77 14.78 94.20
CA ASP A 322 30.54 14.33 95.58
C ASP A 322 31.87 14.22 96.36
N MET A 323 32.90 13.61 95.78
CA MET A 323 34.23 13.51 96.40
C MET A 323 34.86 14.88 96.63
N THR A 324 34.69 15.82 95.70
CA THR A 324 35.17 17.20 95.86
C THR A 324 34.44 17.89 97.01
N SER A 325 33.12 17.71 97.12
CA SER A 325 32.33 18.26 98.24
C SER A 325 32.74 17.67 99.60
N LYS A 326 32.97 16.35 99.66
CA LYS A 326 33.45 15.65 100.87
C LYS A 326 34.85 16.11 101.25
N HIS A 327 35.75 16.24 100.27
CA HIS A 327 37.10 16.75 100.52
C HIS A 327 37.06 18.17 101.05
N GLN A 328 36.19 19.03 100.51
CA GLN A 328 35.96 20.37 101.03
C GLN A 328 35.45 20.33 102.48
N ALA A 329 34.46 19.49 102.80
CA ALA A 329 33.94 19.34 104.16
C ALA A 329 35.01 18.81 105.15
N VAL A 330 35.88 17.90 104.73
CA VAL A 330 37.01 17.43 105.55
C VAL A 330 38.01 18.54 105.78
N ASN A 331 38.32 19.36 104.78
CA ASN A 331 39.21 20.51 104.95
C ASN A 331 38.61 21.54 105.92
N GLU A 332 37.29 21.78 105.85
CA GLU A 332 36.57 22.61 106.81
C GLU A 332 36.67 22.01 108.23
N ALA A 333 36.37 20.72 108.41
CA ALA A 333 36.51 20.04 109.70
C ALA A 333 37.94 20.08 110.25
N LYS A 334 38.95 19.89 109.39
CA LYS A 334 40.36 20.03 109.74
C LYS A 334 40.65 21.45 110.26
N SER A 335 40.14 22.48 109.59
CA SER A 335 40.32 23.87 110.04
C SER A 335 39.67 24.12 111.41
N TYR A 336 38.50 23.52 111.68
CA TYR A 336 37.85 23.58 113.01
C TYR A 336 38.68 22.87 114.09
N LEU A 337 39.20 21.67 113.81
CA LEU A 337 40.05 20.94 114.76
C LEU A 337 41.39 21.63 115.00
N GLU A 338 41.97 22.28 114.00
CA GLU A 338 43.17 23.13 114.17
C GLU A 338 42.87 24.30 115.10
N ALA A 339 41.72 24.98 114.93
CA ALA A 339 41.28 26.04 115.84
C ALA A 339 41.01 25.52 117.27
N GLU A 340 40.40 24.34 117.42
CA GLU A 340 40.18 23.72 118.74
C GLU A 340 41.52 23.31 119.39
N LYS A 341 42.45 22.74 118.63
CA LYS A 341 43.80 22.44 119.10
C LYS A 341 44.51 23.71 119.56
N GLU A 342 44.38 24.81 118.83
CA GLU A 342 44.95 26.10 119.21
C GLU A 342 44.32 26.62 120.52
N ALA A 343 43.00 26.54 120.65
CA ALA A 343 42.28 26.86 121.89
C ALA A 343 42.72 25.98 123.07
N LEU A 344 42.91 24.68 122.86
CA LEU A 344 43.41 23.76 123.88
C LEU A 344 44.86 24.07 124.26
N THR A 345 45.72 24.46 123.32
CA THR A 345 47.07 24.91 123.65
C THR A 345 47.05 26.19 124.48
N MET A 346 46.18 27.14 124.16
CA MET A 346 45.98 28.35 124.98
C MET A 346 45.48 28.01 126.39
N LEU A 347 44.52 27.09 126.51
CA LEU A 347 44.05 26.56 127.79
C LEU A 347 45.15 25.85 128.58
N ARG A 348 45.97 25.02 127.92
CA ARG A 348 47.08 24.31 128.56
C ARG A 348 48.10 25.31 129.12
N THR A 349 48.50 26.30 128.33
CA THR A 349 49.43 27.35 128.80
C THR A 349 48.85 28.13 129.98
N TRP A 350 47.53 28.38 129.97
CA TRP A 350 46.86 29.04 131.09
C TRP A 350 46.85 28.17 132.36
N VAL A 351 46.56 26.87 132.25
CA VAL A 351 46.61 25.93 133.38
C VAL A 351 48.05 25.76 133.90
N GLU A 352 49.03 25.69 133.01
CA GLU A 352 50.45 25.62 133.38
C GLU A 352 50.89 26.88 134.16
N ASP A 353 50.47 28.08 133.73
CA ASP A 353 50.69 29.33 134.47
C ASP A 353 49.98 29.37 135.83
N GLU A 354 48.72 28.92 135.91
CA GLU A 354 47.97 28.87 137.17
C GLU A 354 48.60 27.85 138.15
N ALA A 355 49.06 26.70 137.65
CA ALA A 355 49.79 25.71 138.44
C ALA A 355 51.12 26.27 138.97
N ALA A 356 51.84 27.08 138.16
CA ALA A 356 53.04 27.77 138.61
C ALA A 356 52.73 28.77 139.74
N HIS A 357 51.64 29.56 139.62
CA HIS A 357 51.18 30.44 140.69
C HIS A 357 50.78 29.70 141.98
N VAL A 358 50.12 28.54 141.86
CA VAL A 358 49.78 27.70 143.01
C VAL A 358 51.04 27.11 143.65
N HIS A 359 52.02 26.68 142.85
CA HIS A 359 53.31 26.17 143.35
C HIS A 359 54.09 27.27 144.09
N GLU A 360 54.09 28.50 143.58
CA GLU A 360 54.72 29.65 144.23
C GLU A 360 54.01 30.01 145.56
N ARG A 361 52.68 29.88 145.61
CA ARG A 361 51.88 29.94 146.85
C ARG A 361 52.21 28.81 147.83
N ALA A 362 52.47 27.60 147.36
CA ALA A 362 52.85 26.47 148.21
C ALA A 362 54.28 26.66 148.78
N GLU A 363 55.24 27.13 147.98
CA GLU A 363 56.59 27.45 148.44
C GLU A 363 56.59 28.58 149.49
N THR A 364 55.76 29.61 149.33
CA THR A 364 55.63 30.68 150.33
C THR A 364 55.05 30.17 151.65
N LEU A 365 54.11 29.21 151.60
CA LEU A 365 53.60 28.52 152.79
C LEU A 365 54.65 27.59 153.43
N GLU A 366 55.46 26.88 152.65
CA GLU A 366 56.53 26.00 153.17
C GLU A 366 57.67 26.81 153.84
N LYS A 367 58.02 27.97 153.28
CA LYS A 367 58.99 28.92 153.86
C LYS A 367 58.47 29.56 155.16
N ALA A 368 57.15 29.70 155.33
CA ALA A 368 56.54 30.12 156.59
C ALA A 368 56.60 29.01 157.67
N LEU A 369 56.48 27.74 157.28
CA LEU A 369 56.50 26.58 158.17
C LEU A 369 57.91 26.28 158.72
N ARG A 370 58.97 26.54 157.94
CA ARG A 370 60.37 26.38 158.38
C ARG A 370 60.87 27.45 159.37
N ARG A 371 60.10 28.52 159.64
CA ARG A 371 60.42 29.56 160.65
C ARG A 371 59.95 29.21 162.08
N TRP A 372 59.23 28.11 162.28
CA TRP A 372 58.55 27.78 163.55
C TRP A 372 59.10 26.54 164.27
N ARG A 373 60.41 26.28 164.21
CA ARG A 373 61.03 25.20 165.01
C ARG A 373 62.40 25.62 165.60
N ILE A 374 62.45 25.75 166.92
CA ILE A 374 63.65 25.90 167.79
C ILE A 374 63.66 24.70 168.78
N PRO A 375 64.84 24.23 169.26
CA PRO A 375 65.05 22.97 170.00
C PRO A 375 65.12 23.08 171.55
N GLU A 376 65.03 21.90 172.19
CA GLU A 376 65.33 21.46 173.59
C GLU A 376 64.57 22.03 174.81
N ASP A 377 64.41 21.11 175.78
CA ASP A 377 64.25 21.23 177.25
C ASP A 377 63.31 22.28 177.89
#